data_AF-A0A3R9DNC4-F1
#
_entry.id   AF-A0A3R9DNC4-F1
#
_cell.length_a   1.000
_cell.length_b   1.000
_cell.length_c   1.000
_cell.angle_alpha   90.00
_cell.angle_beta   90.00
_cell.angle_gamma   90.00
#
_symmetry.space_group_name_H-M   'P 1'
#
loop_
_entity.id
_entity.type
_entity.pdbx_description
1 polymer ?
#
loop_
_entity_poly.entity_id
_entity_poly.type
_entity_poly.pdbx_seq_one_letter_code
_entity_poly.pdbx_strand_id
1 'polypeptide(L)'
;MRKEYELQTDVLATIVAATPVTSKHAALLTTFATRTDYRGARYAVTRDEFSERPARVIDADGREIAADYHAWIDAQLDVHGGSVENVLLAHRDSGYQWVDVQPLLHYFVFDRGGDQDNFVQLEIWEEQEFVEREVFPRSTPWRLPDVHELRSGWHDMPVERFERRTLGSPRYRLEAVIDMKHFAALAETTYNERRQRDGDRELVERNLDTGESRVVSVRELTPGYDNQQWRGRRFFDDWAASSAGQAGERICQRWVFSTQDNTDPRIGREMDFIPRWTHTRKIAALKNTAKLDVYSLYGKLTQFDERIGHRFAWYFYGLHGNLILSGQMERVLEAAEAGLIVLPEHDYRVLRRWGDDQYGF
;
A
#
# COMPACT_ATOMS: atom_id res chain seq x y z
N MET A 1 6.33 13.07 13.65
CA MET A 1 6.23 12.37 14.95
C MET A 1 6.26 10.89 14.64
N ARG A 2 7.17 10.14 15.28
CA ARG A 2 7.33 8.70 15.02
C ARG A 2 6.09 7.96 15.53
N LYS A 3 5.60 6.99 14.75
CA LYS A 3 4.40 6.21 15.12
C LYS A 3 4.76 5.17 16.19
N GLU A 4 3.77 4.76 17.00
CA GLU A 4 3.99 3.90 18.17
C GLU A 4 4.50 2.50 17.82
N TYR A 5 4.16 2.01 16.63
CA TYR A 5 4.58 0.72 16.08
C TYR A 5 5.90 0.79 15.30
N GLU A 6 6.52 1.96 15.20
CA GLU A 6 7.66 2.18 14.32
C GLU A 6 9.00 1.90 15.03
N LEU A 7 9.78 0.97 14.49
CA LEU A 7 11.07 0.51 15.04
C LEU A 7 12.27 1.18 14.36
N GLN A 8 12.06 2.09 13.41
CA GLN A 8 13.11 2.79 12.66
C GLN A 8 14.01 3.66 13.55
N THR A 9 15.33 3.46 13.52
CA THR A 9 16.28 4.34 14.22
C THR A 9 17.17 5.08 13.22
N ASP A 10 17.73 6.22 13.62
CA ASP A 10 18.70 6.97 12.78
C ASP A 10 19.91 6.12 12.41
N VAL A 11 20.34 5.25 13.33
CA VAL A 11 21.41 4.26 13.10
C VAL A 11 21.02 3.30 11.98
N LEU A 12 19.81 2.75 12.03
CA LEU A 12 19.33 1.84 10.99
C LEU A 12 19.17 2.54 9.64
N ALA A 13 18.60 3.75 9.62
CA ALA A 13 18.45 4.55 8.41
C ALA A 13 19.82 4.84 7.78
N THR A 14 20.82 5.21 8.59
CA THR A 14 22.21 5.44 8.15
C THR A 14 22.84 4.17 7.57
N ILE A 15 22.65 3.03 8.23
CA ILE A 15 23.16 1.73 7.76
C ILE A 15 22.55 1.35 6.41
N VAL A 16 21.24 1.54 6.24
CA VAL A 16 20.53 1.28 4.98
C VAL A 16 21.05 2.21 3.88
N ALA A 17 21.10 3.52 4.14
CA ALA A 17 21.54 4.51 3.17
C ALA A 17 23.00 4.36 2.72
N ALA A 18 23.88 3.89 3.61
CA ALA A 18 25.29 3.62 3.29
C ALA A 18 25.51 2.31 2.52
N THR A 19 24.50 1.46 2.37
CA THR A 19 24.63 0.17 1.70
C THR A 19 24.44 0.33 0.18
N PRO A 20 25.37 -0.17 -0.66
CA PRO A 20 25.20 -0.08 -2.10
C PRO A 20 24.06 -0.96 -2.60
N VAL A 21 23.33 -0.46 -3.59
CA VAL A 21 22.31 -1.22 -4.31
C VAL A 21 23.00 -2.31 -5.12
N THR A 22 22.57 -3.56 -4.93
CA THR A 22 23.15 -4.74 -5.59
C THR A 22 22.04 -5.66 -6.07
N SER A 23 22.37 -6.54 -7.02
CA SER A 23 21.42 -7.53 -7.53
C SER A 23 20.79 -8.33 -6.39
N LYS A 24 19.46 -8.46 -6.42
CA LYS A 24 18.66 -9.16 -5.40
C LYS A 24 18.85 -8.62 -3.97
N HIS A 25 19.31 -7.38 -3.83
CA HIS A 25 19.54 -6.71 -2.54
C HIS A 25 20.53 -7.47 -1.63
N ALA A 26 21.48 -8.23 -2.22
CA ALA A 26 22.37 -9.13 -1.48
C ALA A 26 23.23 -8.39 -0.44
N ALA A 27 23.74 -7.20 -0.78
CA ALA A 27 24.51 -6.38 0.16
C ALA A 27 23.65 -5.92 1.34
N LEU A 28 22.40 -5.49 1.09
CA LEU A 28 21.47 -5.03 2.12
C LEU A 28 21.03 -6.16 3.05
N LEU A 29 20.75 -7.34 2.51
CA LEU A 29 20.46 -8.54 3.31
C LEU A 29 21.67 -8.93 4.19
N THR A 30 22.88 -8.85 3.66
CA THR A 30 24.12 -9.11 4.43
C THR A 30 24.29 -8.06 5.53
N THR A 31 24.01 -6.79 5.24
CA THR A 31 24.01 -5.71 6.23
C THR A 31 23.02 -5.98 7.35
N PHE A 32 21.79 -6.41 7.05
CA PHE A 32 20.82 -6.81 8.09
C PHE A 32 21.30 -8.00 8.92
N ALA A 33 21.86 -9.03 8.26
CA ALA A 33 22.42 -10.21 8.93
C ALA A 33 23.55 -9.90 9.93
N THR A 34 24.35 -8.87 9.65
CA THR A 34 25.62 -8.63 10.35
C THR A 34 25.64 -7.38 11.23
N ARG A 35 24.78 -6.39 10.95
CA ARG A 35 24.85 -5.05 11.57
C ARG A 35 23.55 -4.60 12.22
N THR A 36 22.50 -5.42 12.21
CA THR A 36 21.20 -5.07 12.82
C THR A 36 20.59 -6.26 13.56
N ASP A 37 19.47 -6.04 14.24
CA ASP A 37 18.70 -7.09 14.90
C ASP A 37 17.83 -7.91 13.92
N TYR A 38 17.76 -7.50 12.65
CA TYR A 38 16.95 -8.14 11.62
C TYR A 38 17.73 -9.25 10.89
N ARG A 39 18.42 -10.11 11.64
CA ARG A 39 19.41 -11.02 11.04
C ARG A 39 18.84 -12.05 10.07
N GLY A 40 17.56 -12.36 10.23
CA GLY A 40 16.79 -13.25 9.36
C GLY A 40 15.88 -12.51 8.37
N ALA A 41 16.10 -11.20 8.16
CA ALA A 41 15.29 -10.45 7.20
C ALA A 41 15.44 -11.06 5.81
N ARG A 42 14.31 -11.19 5.12
CA ARG A 42 14.25 -11.64 3.74
C ARG A 42 13.68 -10.55 2.88
N TYR A 43 14.14 -10.50 1.63
CA TYR A 43 13.50 -9.70 0.60
C TYR A 43 12.15 -10.34 0.25
N ALA A 44 11.10 -9.51 0.21
CA ALA A 44 9.75 -9.94 -0.10
C ALA A 44 9.39 -9.60 -1.56
N VAL A 45 9.36 -8.32 -1.92
CA VAL A 45 8.90 -7.87 -3.24
C VAL A 45 9.24 -6.38 -3.50
N THR A 46 9.35 -6.00 -4.78
CA THR A 46 9.42 -4.61 -5.25
C THR A 46 8.03 -4.14 -5.70
N ARG A 47 7.73 -2.87 -5.49
CA ARG A 47 6.64 -2.12 -6.11
C ARG A 47 7.20 -0.97 -6.92
N ASP A 48 6.90 -0.97 -8.20
CA ASP A 48 7.31 0.01 -9.21
C ASP A 48 6.14 0.87 -9.70
N GLU A 49 5.07 0.97 -8.89
CA GLU A 49 3.84 1.71 -9.22
C GLU A 49 3.89 3.20 -8.85
N PHE A 50 5.02 3.66 -8.32
CA PHE A 50 5.20 5.03 -7.86
C PHE A 50 5.70 5.91 -8.99
N SER A 51 5.09 7.09 -9.13
CA SER A 51 5.52 8.07 -10.11
C SER A 51 6.89 8.63 -9.76
N GLU A 52 7.60 9.07 -10.80
CA GLU A 52 8.83 9.84 -10.68
C GLU A 52 8.59 11.10 -9.83
N ARG A 53 9.60 11.49 -9.04
CA ARG A 53 9.48 12.57 -8.07
C ARG A 53 10.52 13.65 -8.34
N PRO A 54 10.13 14.93 -8.25
CA PRO A 54 11.09 16.03 -8.32
C PRO A 54 12.10 15.91 -7.18
N ALA A 55 13.39 16.02 -7.49
CA ALA A 55 14.43 16.00 -6.48
C ALA A 55 15.15 17.33 -6.40
N ARG A 56 15.88 17.70 -7.44
CA ARG A 56 16.81 18.84 -7.40
C ARG A 56 16.95 19.53 -8.75
N VAL A 57 17.63 20.67 -8.76
CA VAL A 57 17.86 21.47 -9.98
C VAL A 57 19.37 21.57 -10.23
N ILE A 58 19.77 21.34 -11.48
CA ILE A 58 21.16 21.44 -11.92
C ILE A 58 21.28 22.36 -13.14
N ASP A 59 22.48 22.89 -13.40
CA ASP A 59 22.78 23.57 -14.66
C ASP A 59 23.09 22.58 -15.80
N ALA A 60 23.31 23.09 -17.01
CA ALA A 60 23.65 22.28 -18.18
C ALA A 60 24.99 21.52 -18.05
N ASP A 61 25.91 22.01 -17.22
CA ASP A 61 27.19 21.36 -16.91
C ASP A 61 27.06 20.33 -15.78
N GLY A 62 25.87 20.20 -15.17
CA GLY A 62 25.58 19.29 -14.07
C GLY A 62 25.96 19.81 -12.69
N ARG A 63 26.21 21.12 -12.53
CA ARG A 63 26.41 21.73 -11.21
C ARG A 63 25.07 21.94 -10.51
N GLU A 64 25.04 21.69 -9.21
CA GLU A 64 23.82 21.85 -8.42
C GLU A 64 23.45 23.33 -8.27
N ILE A 65 22.23 23.67 -8.66
CA ILE A 65 21.60 24.98 -8.48
C ILE A 65 20.77 24.99 -7.20
N ALA A 66 20.06 23.90 -6.93
CA ALA A 66 19.31 23.70 -5.71
C ALA A 66 19.20 22.22 -5.38
N ALA A 67 19.40 21.86 -4.11
CA ALA A 67 19.31 20.48 -3.61
C ALA A 67 17.86 19.97 -3.44
N ASP A 68 16.89 20.87 -3.38
CA ASP A 68 15.46 20.57 -3.22
C ASP A 68 14.66 21.44 -4.19
N TYR A 69 13.99 20.80 -5.15
CA TYR A 69 13.18 21.48 -6.14
C TYR A 69 12.01 22.25 -5.50
N HIS A 70 11.30 21.65 -4.55
CA HIS A 70 10.10 22.24 -3.96
C HIS A 70 10.45 23.49 -3.14
N ALA A 71 11.48 23.41 -2.31
CA ALA A 71 11.95 24.56 -1.55
C ALA A 71 12.46 25.68 -2.48
N TRP A 72 13.14 25.30 -3.57
CA TRP A 72 13.65 26.27 -4.53
C TRP A 72 12.54 26.96 -5.32
N ILE A 73 11.54 26.22 -5.83
CA ILE A 73 10.45 26.82 -6.60
C ILE A 73 9.57 27.72 -5.73
N ASP A 74 9.37 27.37 -4.46
CA ASP A 74 8.71 28.24 -3.49
C ASP A 74 9.48 29.55 -3.31
N ALA A 75 10.80 29.47 -3.11
CA ALA A 75 11.65 30.66 -3.00
C ALA A 75 11.63 31.51 -4.27
N GLN A 76 11.59 30.89 -5.47
CA GLN A 76 11.44 31.63 -6.73
C GLN A 76 10.08 32.34 -6.78
N LEU A 77 8.99 31.64 -6.46
CA LEU A 77 7.66 32.25 -6.42
C LEU A 77 7.62 33.44 -5.46
N ASP A 78 8.19 33.31 -4.27
CA ASP A 78 8.23 34.40 -3.28
C ASP A 78 8.99 35.63 -3.79
N VAL A 79 10.18 35.43 -4.38
CA VAL A 79 10.98 36.52 -4.97
C VAL A 79 10.26 37.21 -6.14
N HIS A 80 9.41 36.47 -6.84
CA HIS A 80 8.65 36.94 -8.00
C HIS A 80 7.19 37.32 -7.67
N GLY A 81 6.88 37.54 -6.39
CA GLY A 81 5.57 38.04 -5.94
C GLY A 81 4.41 37.06 -6.18
N GLY A 82 4.69 35.76 -6.19
CA GLY A 82 3.76 34.69 -6.50
C GLY A 82 3.41 34.55 -7.99
N SER A 83 4.03 35.35 -8.87
CA SER A 83 3.74 35.31 -10.30
C SER A 83 4.53 34.22 -11.02
N VAL A 84 3.81 33.18 -11.46
CA VAL A 84 4.37 32.12 -12.32
C VAL A 84 4.99 32.71 -13.58
N GLU A 85 4.32 33.67 -14.23
CA GLU A 85 4.82 34.32 -15.45
C GLU A 85 6.19 34.97 -15.22
N ASN A 86 6.36 35.67 -14.09
CA ASN A 86 7.62 36.32 -13.76
C ASN A 86 8.74 35.31 -13.49
N VAL A 87 8.44 34.18 -12.84
CA VAL A 87 9.39 33.08 -12.65
C VAL A 87 9.84 32.53 -14.00
N LEU A 88 8.90 32.22 -14.91
CA LEU A 88 9.23 31.69 -16.24
C LEU A 88 10.06 32.69 -17.06
N LEU A 89 9.73 33.98 -17.00
CA LEU A 89 10.49 35.03 -17.69
C LEU A 89 11.90 35.17 -17.14
N ALA A 90 12.07 35.13 -15.81
CA ALA A 90 13.37 35.30 -15.16
C ALA A 90 14.33 34.14 -15.48
N HIS A 91 13.81 32.93 -15.67
CA HIS A 91 14.61 31.73 -15.89
C HIS A 91 14.52 31.14 -17.30
N ARG A 92 13.93 31.87 -18.26
CA ARG A 92 13.73 31.43 -19.66
C ARG A 92 14.99 30.85 -20.31
N ASP A 93 16.12 31.53 -20.11
CA ASP A 93 17.39 31.20 -20.75
C ASP A 93 18.38 30.53 -19.77
N SER A 94 17.89 30.07 -18.61
CA SER A 94 18.73 29.48 -17.57
C SER A 94 19.36 28.14 -17.99
N GLY A 95 18.67 27.38 -18.85
CA GLY A 95 19.06 26.01 -19.20
C GLY A 95 19.07 25.06 -18.00
N TYR A 96 18.38 25.42 -16.90
CA TYR A 96 18.32 24.58 -15.71
C TYR A 96 17.60 23.28 -16.03
N GLN A 97 18.22 22.18 -15.62
CA GLN A 97 17.73 20.84 -15.85
C GLN A 97 17.07 20.30 -14.59
N TRP A 98 15.99 19.57 -14.82
CA TRP A 98 15.18 18.97 -13.78
C TRP A 98 15.70 17.59 -13.45
N VAL A 99 16.16 17.38 -12.21
CA VAL A 99 16.53 16.06 -11.73
C VAL A 99 15.31 15.41 -11.08
N ASP A 100 14.84 14.35 -11.72
CA ASP A 100 13.80 13.47 -11.19
C ASP A 100 14.44 12.23 -10.55
N VAL A 101 13.75 11.67 -9.55
CA VAL A 101 14.07 10.37 -8.96
C VAL A 101 13.06 9.36 -9.49
N GLN A 102 13.57 8.22 -9.96
CA GLN A 102 12.79 7.01 -10.19
C GLN A 102 12.74 6.22 -8.86
N PRO A 103 11.59 6.14 -8.18
CA PRO A 103 11.47 5.40 -6.93
C PRO A 103 11.02 3.97 -7.17
N LEU A 104 11.65 3.02 -6.47
CA LEU A 104 11.20 1.64 -6.33
C LEU A 104 11.04 1.33 -4.85
N LEU A 105 9.86 0.88 -4.41
CA LEU A 105 9.65 0.49 -3.01
C LEU A 105 9.92 -0.99 -2.83
N HIS A 106 10.91 -1.31 -2.01
CA HIS A 106 11.25 -2.68 -1.65
C HIS A 106 10.72 -3.00 -0.26
N TYR A 107 10.03 -4.14 -0.16
CA TYR A 107 9.59 -4.70 1.10
C TYR A 107 10.56 -5.81 1.53
N PHE A 108 10.97 -5.74 2.79
CA PHE A 108 11.65 -6.83 3.49
C PHE A 108 10.81 -7.23 4.69
N VAL A 109 10.92 -8.49 5.10
CA VAL A 109 10.22 -8.97 6.31
C VAL A 109 11.18 -9.74 7.20
N PHE A 110 11.00 -9.57 8.51
CA PHE A 110 11.68 -10.34 9.53
C PHE A 110 10.62 -11.07 10.37
N ASP A 111 10.48 -12.37 10.13
CA ASP A 111 9.50 -13.22 10.83
C ASP A 111 9.99 -13.54 12.24
N ARG A 112 9.17 -13.22 13.26
CA ARG A 112 9.46 -13.53 14.66
C ARG A 112 8.78 -14.83 15.12
N GLY A 113 8.08 -15.54 14.23
CA GLY A 113 7.36 -16.78 14.52
C GLY A 113 6.08 -16.56 15.35
N GLY A 114 5.43 -17.64 15.77
CA GLY A 114 4.20 -17.55 16.58
C GLY A 114 3.00 -17.05 15.79
N ASP A 115 2.30 -16.04 16.30
CA ASP A 115 1.11 -15.46 15.64
C ASP A 115 1.44 -14.92 14.25
N GLN A 116 0.44 -14.84 13.37
CA GLN A 116 0.64 -14.46 11.97
C GLN A 116 0.97 -12.98 11.79
N ASP A 117 0.56 -12.12 12.73
CA ASP A 117 0.94 -10.70 12.78
C ASP A 117 2.31 -10.45 13.41
N ASN A 118 2.95 -11.46 14.01
CA ASN A 118 4.22 -11.33 14.71
C ASN A 118 5.43 -11.34 13.78
N PHE A 119 5.60 -10.25 13.03
CA PHE A 119 6.75 -10.00 12.19
C PHE A 119 7.03 -8.50 12.07
N VAL A 120 8.22 -8.16 11.57
CA VAL A 120 8.58 -6.79 11.23
C VAL A 120 8.57 -6.65 9.72
N GLN A 121 7.95 -5.59 9.22
CA GLN A 121 8.02 -5.18 7.82
C GLN A 121 8.97 -3.99 7.69
N LEU A 122 9.91 -4.04 6.75
CA LEU A 122 10.78 -2.92 6.41
C LEU A 122 10.43 -2.43 5.01
N GLU A 123 10.23 -1.13 4.89
CA GLU A 123 9.91 -0.44 3.65
C GLU A 123 11.11 0.43 3.27
N ILE A 124 11.68 0.17 2.09
CA ILE A 124 12.95 0.76 1.69
C ILE A 124 12.84 1.21 0.25
N TRP A 125 12.99 2.51 0.02
CA TRP A 125 13.10 3.05 -1.32
C TRP A 125 14.47 2.73 -1.91
N GLU A 126 14.49 2.32 -3.16
CA GLU A 126 15.63 2.44 -4.06
C GLU A 126 15.36 3.61 -5.00
N GLU A 127 16.28 4.58 -5.00
CA GLU A 127 16.12 5.85 -5.70
C GLU A 127 17.24 5.98 -6.74
N GLN A 128 16.86 6.10 -8.01
CA GLN A 128 17.77 6.42 -9.10
C GLN A 128 17.45 7.82 -9.64
N GLU A 129 18.41 8.74 -9.51
CA GLU A 129 18.30 10.07 -10.12
C GLU A 129 18.53 9.99 -11.63
N PHE A 130 17.80 10.80 -12.39
CA PHE A 130 18.00 10.97 -13.82
C PHE A 130 17.57 12.37 -14.25
N VAL A 131 17.93 12.72 -15.49
CA VAL A 131 17.55 13.99 -16.12
C VAL A 131 17.18 13.76 -17.58
N GLU A 132 16.08 14.36 -18.01
CA GLU A 132 15.54 14.22 -19.39
C GLU A 132 14.85 15.49 -19.92
N ARG A 133 14.81 16.56 -19.11
CA ARG A 133 14.13 17.81 -19.45
C ARG A 133 14.73 19.03 -18.73
N GLU A 134 14.51 20.19 -19.33
CA GLU A 134 14.68 21.47 -18.65
C GLU A 134 13.52 21.75 -17.69
N VAL A 135 13.78 22.59 -16.67
CA VAL A 135 12.77 23.01 -15.69
C VAL A 135 11.75 23.95 -16.32
N PHE A 136 12.23 24.89 -17.14
CA PHE A 136 11.43 25.97 -17.70
C PHE A 136 11.42 25.94 -19.22
N PRO A 137 10.32 26.36 -19.86
CA PRO A 137 10.26 26.47 -21.30
C PRO A 137 11.07 27.69 -21.78
N ARG A 138 11.73 27.56 -22.94
CA ARG A 138 12.48 28.65 -23.58
C ARG A 138 11.58 29.66 -24.30
N SER A 139 10.33 29.31 -24.54
CA SER A 139 9.30 30.17 -25.10
C SER A 139 8.13 30.30 -24.14
N THR A 140 7.41 31.42 -24.21
CA THR A 140 6.22 31.60 -23.39
C THR A 140 5.16 30.57 -23.81
N PRO A 141 4.70 29.70 -22.89
CA PRO A 141 3.67 28.71 -23.21
C PRO A 141 2.34 29.41 -23.50
N TRP A 142 1.52 28.80 -24.37
CA TRP A 142 0.19 29.33 -24.68
C TRP A 142 -0.74 29.35 -23.45
N ARG A 143 -0.56 28.38 -22.54
CA ARG A 143 -1.20 28.33 -21.22
C ARG A 143 -0.11 28.35 -20.14
N LEU A 144 -0.17 29.32 -19.24
CA LEU A 144 0.66 29.32 -18.04
C LEU A 144 0.15 28.25 -17.07
N PRO A 145 1.05 27.48 -16.42
CA PRO A 145 0.63 26.63 -15.32
C PRO A 145 0.17 27.50 -14.14
N ASP A 146 -0.70 26.95 -13.30
CA ASP A 146 -0.94 27.55 -11.99
C ASP A 146 0.21 27.26 -11.02
N VAL A 147 0.17 27.86 -9.83
CA VAL A 147 1.20 27.68 -8.79
C VAL A 147 1.32 26.22 -8.34
N HIS A 148 0.22 25.47 -8.32
CA HIS A 148 0.20 24.07 -7.91
C HIS A 148 0.81 23.17 -8.98
N GLU A 149 0.45 23.39 -10.25
CA GLU A 149 1.05 22.71 -11.41
C GLU A 149 2.56 22.97 -11.47
N LEU A 150 3.01 24.20 -11.22
CA LEU A 150 4.44 24.52 -11.15
C LEU A 150 5.11 23.77 -9.99
N ARG A 151 4.59 23.89 -8.76
CA ARG A 151 5.15 23.22 -7.56
C ARG A 151 5.24 21.70 -7.68
N SER A 152 4.30 21.09 -8.37
CA SER A 152 4.27 19.64 -8.54
C SER A 152 5.25 19.15 -9.62
N GLY A 153 5.62 20.02 -10.59
CA GLY A 153 6.35 19.61 -11.79
C GLY A 153 5.51 18.85 -12.82
N TRP A 154 4.21 18.69 -12.54
CA TRP A 154 3.22 18.10 -13.42
C TRP A 154 2.50 19.20 -14.18
N HIS A 155 3.09 19.61 -15.30
CA HIS A 155 2.54 20.64 -16.18
C HIS A 155 2.78 20.28 -17.65
N ASP A 156 1.93 20.81 -18.53
CA ASP A 156 2.02 20.62 -19.99
C ASP A 156 2.82 21.73 -20.69
N MET A 157 3.75 22.37 -19.96
CA MET A 157 4.64 23.36 -20.58
C MET A 157 5.56 22.70 -21.61
N PRO A 158 5.80 23.35 -22.77
CA PRO A 158 6.67 22.86 -23.83
C PRO A 158 8.14 23.06 -23.44
N VAL A 159 8.61 22.31 -22.44
CA VAL A 159 10.00 22.30 -22.00
C VAL A 159 10.87 21.51 -22.97
N GLU A 160 12.14 21.92 -23.11
CA GLU A 160 13.12 21.16 -23.89
C GLU A 160 13.31 19.78 -23.24
N ARG A 161 13.22 18.73 -24.07
CA ARG A 161 13.43 17.33 -23.66
C ARG A 161 14.60 16.73 -24.41
N PHE A 162 15.33 15.86 -23.73
CA PHE A 162 16.50 15.18 -24.28
C PHE A 162 16.54 13.72 -23.80
N GLU A 163 17.49 12.95 -24.35
CA GLU A 163 17.66 11.55 -23.97
C GLU A 163 17.91 11.42 -22.45
N ARG A 164 17.16 10.52 -21.81
CA ARG A 164 17.26 10.26 -20.37
C ARG A 164 18.70 9.88 -20.01
N ARG A 165 19.30 10.65 -19.10
CA ARG A 165 20.62 10.40 -18.54
C ARG A 165 20.51 10.10 -17.06
N THR A 166 20.92 8.90 -16.64
CA THR A 166 21.02 8.53 -15.22
C THR A 166 22.16 9.30 -14.54
N LEU A 167 21.90 9.78 -13.32
CA LEU A 167 22.86 10.49 -12.49
C LEU A 167 23.27 9.62 -11.30
N GLY A 168 24.57 9.36 -11.18
CA GLY A 168 25.10 8.56 -10.08
C GLY A 168 24.61 7.11 -10.06
N SER A 169 24.90 6.41 -8.96
CA SER A 169 24.40 5.07 -8.68
C SER A 169 23.10 5.14 -7.86
N PRO A 170 22.21 4.14 -7.97
CA PRO A 170 21.00 4.10 -7.17
C PRO A 170 21.34 3.95 -5.69
N ARG A 171 20.50 4.51 -4.82
CA ARG A 171 20.70 4.53 -3.36
C ARG A 171 19.48 4.01 -2.62
N TYR A 172 19.70 3.44 -1.43
CA TYR A 172 18.59 3.11 -0.54
C TYR A 172 18.22 4.27 0.37
N ARG A 173 16.92 4.40 0.68
CA ARG A 173 16.41 5.23 1.76
C ARG A 173 15.38 4.43 2.56
N LEU A 174 15.59 4.32 3.87
CA LEU A 174 14.65 3.67 4.76
C LEU A 174 13.39 4.55 4.91
N GLU A 175 12.23 4.00 4.55
CA GLU A 175 10.94 4.68 4.70
C GLU A 175 10.33 4.40 6.06
N ALA A 176 10.18 3.11 6.40
CA ALA A 176 9.53 2.69 7.62
C ALA A 176 10.04 1.32 8.07
N VAL A 177 9.96 1.08 9.38
CA VAL A 177 10.14 -0.24 9.98
C VAL A 177 9.01 -0.48 10.95
N ILE A 178 8.11 -1.39 10.59
CA ILE A 178 6.80 -1.54 11.23
C ILE A 178 6.78 -2.85 12.02
N ASP A 179 6.52 -2.75 13.32
CA ASP A 179 6.12 -3.89 14.14
C ASP A 179 4.65 -4.23 13.84
N MET A 180 4.41 -5.26 13.02
CA MET A 180 3.06 -5.55 12.54
C MET A 180 2.11 -6.04 13.62
N LYS A 181 2.64 -6.65 14.69
CA LYS A 181 1.84 -7.06 15.85
C LYS A 181 1.39 -5.85 16.65
N HIS A 182 2.30 -4.90 16.88
CA HIS A 182 1.94 -3.66 17.56
C HIS A 182 0.99 -2.80 16.69
N PHE A 183 1.25 -2.69 15.38
CA PHE A 183 0.35 -2.01 14.44
C PHE A 183 -1.05 -2.61 14.49
N ALA A 184 -1.18 -3.94 14.37
CA ALA A 184 -2.46 -4.64 14.36
C ALA A 184 -3.24 -4.44 15.68
N ALA A 185 -2.55 -4.52 16.82
CA ALA A 185 -3.17 -4.24 18.12
C ALA A 185 -3.69 -2.81 18.23
N LEU A 186 -2.90 -1.82 17.79
CA LEU A 186 -3.29 -0.41 17.84
C LEU A 186 -4.46 -0.10 16.89
N ALA A 187 -4.43 -0.68 15.69
CA ALA A 187 -5.50 -0.52 14.72
C ALA A 187 -6.82 -1.15 15.20
N GLU A 188 -6.76 -2.33 15.81
CA GLU A 188 -7.91 -2.98 16.42
C GLU A 188 -8.50 -2.18 17.58
N THR A 189 -7.66 -1.65 18.48
CA THR A 189 -8.13 -0.77 19.56
C THR A 189 -8.78 0.49 18.99
N THR A 190 -8.14 1.15 18.01
CA THR A 190 -8.66 2.36 17.36
C THR A 190 -10.01 2.09 16.69
N TYR A 191 -10.14 0.96 15.99
CA TYR A 191 -11.38 0.52 15.37
C TYR A 191 -12.48 0.29 16.41
N ASN A 192 -12.19 -0.44 17.49
CA ASN A 192 -13.15 -0.79 18.54
C ASN A 192 -13.65 0.46 19.28
N GLU A 193 -12.76 1.41 19.61
CA GLU A 193 -13.15 2.68 20.24
C GLU A 193 -14.06 3.52 19.35
N ARG A 194 -13.75 3.60 18.05
CA ARG A 194 -14.63 4.27 17.07
C ARG A 194 -15.98 3.56 16.98
N ARG A 195 -15.97 2.24 16.88
CA ARG A 195 -17.17 1.43 16.72
C ARG A 195 -18.08 1.49 17.94
N GLN A 196 -17.51 1.50 19.15
CA GLN A 196 -18.25 1.74 20.37
C GLN A 196 -18.93 3.11 20.33
N ARG A 197 -18.16 4.17 20.04
CA ARG A 197 -18.67 5.53 19.95
C ARG A 197 -19.79 5.67 18.91
N ASP A 198 -19.61 5.08 17.73
CA ASP A 198 -20.60 5.14 16.66
C ASP A 198 -21.86 4.32 16.97
N GLY A 199 -21.70 3.16 17.60
CA GLY A 199 -22.80 2.29 18.03
C GLY A 199 -23.66 2.93 19.11
N ASP A 200 -23.04 3.71 19.99
CA ASP A 200 -23.70 4.38 21.12
C ASP A 200 -24.37 5.70 20.71
N ARG A 201 -24.27 6.11 19.43
CA ARG A 201 -24.98 7.29 18.91
C ARG A 201 -26.49 7.07 18.96
N GLU A 202 -27.18 7.95 19.68
CA GLU A 202 -28.63 7.96 19.76
C GLU A 202 -29.25 8.60 18.51
N LEU A 203 -30.23 7.93 17.93
CA LEU A 203 -31.07 8.42 16.84
C LEU A 203 -32.53 8.49 17.30
N VAL A 204 -33.29 9.41 16.72
CA VAL A 204 -34.75 9.46 16.90
C VAL A 204 -35.38 8.70 15.74
N GLU A 205 -35.91 7.52 16.04
CA GLU A 205 -36.73 6.77 15.09
C GLU A 205 -38.17 7.26 15.18
N ARG A 206 -38.72 7.71 14.04
CA ARG A 206 -40.10 8.17 13.93
C ARG A 206 -40.89 7.24 13.04
N ASN A 207 -41.96 6.67 13.57
CA ASN A 207 -42.94 5.95 12.79
C ASN A 207 -43.76 6.96 11.96
N LEU A 208 -43.70 6.87 10.64
CA LEU A 208 -44.37 7.81 9.74
C LEU A 208 -45.90 7.60 9.69
N ASP A 209 -46.38 6.40 10.01
CA ASP A 209 -47.80 6.04 9.98
C ASP A 209 -48.53 6.42 11.28
N THR A 210 -47.89 6.19 12.44
CA THR A 210 -48.48 6.49 13.76
C THR A 210 -48.06 7.83 14.34
N GLY A 211 -46.95 8.41 13.84
CA GLY A 211 -46.37 9.64 14.36
C GLY A 211 -45.56 9.46 15.65
N GLU A 212 -45.53 8.25 16.23
CA GLU A 212 -44.76 7.94 17.43
C GLU A 212 -43.25 8.07 17.18
N SER A 213 -42.51 8.54 18.18
CA SER A 213 -41.06 8.65 18.12
C SER A 213 -40.43 7.97 19.33
N ARG A 214 -39.32 7.27 19.12
CA ARG A 214 -38.49 6.70 20.19
C ARG A 214 -37.02 6.99 19.95
N VAL A 215 -36.26 7.06 21.04
CA VAL A 215 -34.80 7.11 20.98
C VAL A 215 -34.27 5.69 20.90
N VAL A 216 -33.36 5.44 19.96
CA VAL A 216 -32.76 4.14 19.71
C VAL A 216 -31.30 4.36 19.31
N SER A 217 -30.40 3.49 19.77
CA SER A 217 -28.99 3.57 19.40
C SER A 217 -28.75 3.01 17.98
N VAL A 218 -27.67 3.43 17.32
CA VAL A 218 -27.23 2.83 16.04
C VAL A 218 -27.06 1.31 16.18
N ARG A 219 -26.54 0.85 17.32
CA ARG A 219 -26.33 -0.57 17.64
C ARG A 219 -27.66 -1.35 17.67
N GLU A 220 -28.68 -0.81 18.32
CA GLU A 220 -30.01 -1.44 18.38
C GLU A 220 -30.72 -1.45 17.02
N LEU A 221 -30.47 -0.45 16.18
CA LEU A 221 -31.02 -0.38 14.82
C LEU A 221 -30.30 -1.30 13.82
N THR A 222 -29.09 -1.76 14.14
CA THR A 222 -28.24 -2.50 13.20
C THR A 222 -28.00 -3.92 13.70
N PRO A 223 -28.76 -4.92 13.24
CA PRO A 223 -28.54 -6.31 13.61
C PRO A 223 -27.10 -6.75 13.36
N GLY A 224 -26.46 -7.35 14.38
CA GLY A 224 -25.08 -7.84 14.28
C GLY A 224 -24.00 -6.75 14.31
N TYR A 225 -24.31 -5.52 14.72
CA TYR A 225 -23.35 -4.41 14.82
C TYR A 225 -22.03 -4.80 15.50
N ASP A 226 -22.14 -5.57 16.58
CA ASP A 226 -21.05 -6.00 17.46
C ASP A 226 -20.32 -7.27 17.02
N ASN A 227 -20.82 -7.94 15.99
CA ASN A 227 -20.15 -9.11 15.42
C ASN A 227 -19.00 -8.69 14.49
N GLN A 228 -18.94 -7.42 14.09
CA GLN A 228 -17.91 -6.92 13.20
C GLN A 228 -16.61 -6.68 13.96
N GLN A 229 -15.54 -7.26 13.43
CA GLN A 229 -14.18 -7.06 13.89
C GLN A 229 -13.40 -6.20 12.89
N TRP A 230 -12.29 -5.61 13.34
CA TRP A 230 -11.39 -4.90 12.43
C TRP A 230 -10.88 -5.85 11.33
N ARG A 231 -11.02 -5.41 10.07
CA ARG A 231 -10.74 -6.24 8.89
C ARG A 231 -9.30 -6.76 8.86
N GLY A 232 -8.34 -5.97 9.35
CA GLY A 232 -6.94 -6.37 9.42
C GLY A 232 -6.71 -7.53 10.39
N ARG A 233 -7.32 -7.50 11.58
CA ARG A 233 -7.27 -8.62 12.55
C ARG A 233 -7.87 -9.88 11.92
N ARG A 234 -9.04 -9.73 11.31
CA ARG A 234 -9.73 -10.80 10.62
C ARG A 234 -8.88 -11.44 9.52
N PHE A 235 -8.14 -10.66 8.75
CA PHE A 235 -7.27 -11.19 7.69
C PHE A 235 -6.20 -12.14 8.26
N PHE A 236 -5.58 -11.79 9.39
CA PHE A 236 -4.62 -12.66 10.07
C PHE A 236 -5.27 -13.92 10.65
N ASP A 237 -6.47 -13.78 11.23
CA ASP A 237 -7.22 -14.91 11.81
C ASP A 237 -7.72 -15.88 10.74
N ASP A 238 -8.24 -15.36 9.62
CA ASP A 238 -8.66 -16.15 8.46
C ASP A 238 -7.45 -16.87 7.84
N TRP A 239 -6.28 -16.21 7.76
CA TRP A 239 -5.04 -16.88 7.35
C TRP A 239 -4.66 -18.02 8.30
N ALA A 240 -4.61 -17.76 9.61
CA ALA A 240 -4.24 -18.75 10.62
C ALA A 240 -5.19 -19.96 10.61
N ALA A 241 -6.48 -19.74 10.43
CA ALA A 241 -7.50 -20.79 10.39
C ALA A 241 -7.49 -21.59 9.07
N SER A 242 -7.04 -21.00 7.97
CA SER A 242 -7.03 -21.63 6.64
C SER A 242 -6.06 -22.81 6.52
N SER A 243 -6.21 -23.60 5.45
CA SER A 243 -5.28 -24.66 5.06
C SER A 243 -3.84 -24.17 4.95
N ALA A 244 -3.61 -22.93 4.53
CA ALA A 244 -2.25 -22.37 4.46
C ALA A 244 -1.67 -22.17 5.87
N GLY A 245 -2.39 -21.49 6.75
CA GLY A 245 -1.97 -21.26 8.13
C GLY A 245 -1.76 -22.55 8.90
N GLN A 246 -2.68 -23.51 8.77
CA GLN A 246 -2.56 -24.82 9.43
C GLN A 246 -1.40 -25.68 8.90
N ALA A 247 -1.01 -25.50 7.64
CA ALA A 247 0.19 -26.13 7.08
C ALA A 247 1.51 -25.48 7.57
N GLY A 248 1.42 -24.43 8.40
CA GLY A 248 2.58 -23.71 8.93
C GLY A 248 3.09 -22.58 8.02
N GLU A 249 2.36 -22.23 6.96
CA GLU A 249 2.73 -21.11 6.10
C GLU A 249 2.64 -19.79 6.87
N ARG A 250 3.68 -18.97 6.72
CA ARG A 250 3.79 -17.67 7.37
C ARG A 250 3.18 -16.62 6.46
N ILE A 251 2.23 -15.83 6.95
CA ILE A 251 1.53 -14.84 6.14
C ILE A 251 2.48 -13.81 5.53
N CYS A 252 3.48 -13.39 6.31
CA CYS A 252 4.51 -12.46 5.89
C CYS A 252 5.42 -13.04 4.79
N GLN A 253 5.38 -14.36 4.52
CA GLN A 253 6.03 -14.97 3.37
C GLN A 253 5.27 -14.78 2.07
N ARG A 254 3.96 -14.61 2.15
CA ARG A 254 3.03 -14.56 1.00
C ARG A 254 2.50 -13.15 0.75
N TRP A 255 2.41 -12.32 1.79
CA TRP A 255 1.87 -10.97 1.75
C TRP A 255 2.80 -9.96 2.43
N VAL A 256 2.79 -8.74 1.91
CA VAL A 256 3.24 -7.51 2.59
C VAL A 256 2.04 -6.59 2.72
N PHE A 257 2.08 -5.64 3.63
CA PHE A 257 0.90 -4.87 4.01
C PHE A 257 1.17 -3.38 3.85
N SER A 258 0.49 -2.74 2.90
CA SER A 258 0.58 -1.28 2.75
C SER A 258 -0.23 -0.64 3.87
N THR A 259 0.42 -0.28 4.97
CA THR A 259 -0.24 0.30 6.16
C THR A 259 -0.71 1.72 5.91
N GLN A 260 -1.84 2.07 6.51
CA GLN A 260 -2.45 3.39 6.51
C GLN A 260 -2.72 3.80 7.95
N ASP A 261 -2.38 5.03 8.31
CA ASP A 261 -2.56 5.57 9.65
C ASP A 261 -2.75 7.09 9.57
N ASN A 262 -3.99 7.46 9.36
CA ASN A 262 -4.42 8.84 9.09
C ASN A 262 -5.24 9.36 10.26
N THR A 263 -5.10 10.65 10.56
CA THR A 263 -5.93 11.33 11.55
C THR A 263 -6.78 12.38 10.86
N ASP A 264 -8.09 12.19 10.86
CA ASP A 264 -9.05 13.16 10.35
C ASP A 264 -9.66 13.96 11.52
N PRO A 265 -9.79 15.30 11.40
CA PRO A 265 -10.33 16.14 12.49
C PRO A 265 -11.76 15.81 12.91
N ARG A 266 -12.57 15.19 12.05
CA ARG A 266 -13.98 14.88 12.29
C ARG A 266 -14.17 13.45 12.78
N ILE A 267 -13.51 12.48 12.15
CA ILE A 267 -13.71 11.05 12.45
C ILE A 267 -12.63 10.46 13.38
N GLY A 268 -11.53 11.18 13.63
CA GLY A 268 -10.42 10.75 14.47
C GLY A 268 -9.36 9.96 13.70
N ARG A 269 -8.55 9.21 14.45
CA ARG A 269 -7.53 8.33 13.87
C ARG A 269 -8.19 7.12 13.22
N GLU A 270 -7.77 6.78 12.01
CA GLU A 270 -8.13 5.58 11.29
C GLU A 270 -6.87 4.84 10.87
N MET A 271 -6.88 3.52 11.10
CA MET A 271 -5.77 2.65 10.79
C MET A 271 -6.27 1.42 10.04
N ASP A 272 -5.61 1.11 8.93
CA ASP A 272 -5.89 -0.07 8.13
C ASP A 272 -4.66 -0.49 7.33
N PHE A 273 -4.74 -1.58 6.57
CA PHE A 273 -3.76 -1.92 5.56
C PHE A 273 -4.42 -2.50 4.31
N ILE A 274 -3.68 -2.42 3.20
CA ILE A 274 -3.99 -3.16 1.98
C ILE A 274 -2.99 -4.32 1.86
N PRO A 275 -3.42 -5.59 1.93
CA PRO A 275 -2.57 -6.74 1.60
C PRO A 275 -2.07 -6.66 0.16
N ARG A 276 -0.79 -6.92 -0.04
CA ARG A 276 -0.14 -6.96 -1.35
C ARG A 276 0.64 -8.26 -1.48
N TRP A 277 0.33 -9.07 -2.49
CA TRP A 277 0.96 -10.38 -2.66
C TRP A 277 2.45 -10.27 -2.98
N THR A 278 3.27 -11.19 -2.49
CA THR A 278 4.73 -11.16 -2.71
C THR A 278 5.19 -11.91 -3.96
N HIS A 279 4.33 -12.69 -4.61
CA HIS A 279 4.75 -13.43 -5.80
C HIS A 279 5.09 -12.49 -6.96
N THR A 280 6.15 -12.82 -7.68
CA THR A 280 6.62 -12.10 -8.87
C THR A 280 6.24 -12.80 -10.18
N ARG A 281 5.66 -14.01 -10.08
CA ARG A 281 5.18 -14.76 -11.25
C ARG A 281 4.00 -14.03 -11.87
N LYS A 282 3.96 -13.96 -13.21
CA LYS A 282 2.78 -13.50 -13.95
C LYS A 282 1.68 -14.56 -13.82
N ILE A 283 0.62 -14.22 -13.11
CA ILE A 283 -0.54 -15.10 -12.93
C ILE A 283 -1.73 -14.47 -13.63
N ALA A 284 -2.32 -15.22 -14.55
CA ALA A 284 -3.49 -14.75 -15.30
C ALA A 284 -4.72 -14.77 -14.39
N ALA A 285 -5.50 -13.69 -14.43
CA ALA A 285 -6.81 -13.65 -13.81
C ALA A 285 -7.71 -14.75 -14.38
N LEU A 286 -8.52 -15.35 -13.52
CA LEU A 286 -9.46 -16.39 -13.89
C LEU A 286 -10.70 -15.76 -14.54
N LYS A 287 -10.66 -15.57 -15.85
CA LYS A 287 -11.73 -14.92 -16.64
C LYS A 287 -12.74 -15.93 -17.21
N ASN A 288 -13.90 -15.42 -17.64
CA ASN A 288 -14.93 -16.15 -18.38
C ASN A 288 -15.47 -17.40 -17.66
N THR A 289 -15.63 -17.33 -16.33
CA THR A 289 -16.09 -18.46 -15.52
C THR A 289 -17.60 -18.60 -15.41
N ALA A 290 -18.38 -17.62 -15.89
CA ALA A 290 -19.83 -17.58 -15.75
C ALA A 290 -20.54 -18.81 -16.35
N LYS A 291 -19.99 -19.39 -17.42
CA LYS A 291 -20.57 -20.57 -18.10
C LYS A 291 -20.05 -21.91 -17.57
N LEU A 292 -19.06 -21.90 -16.68
CA LEU A 292 -18.54 -23.15 -16.11
C LEU A 292 -19.56 -23.70 -15.12
N ASP A 293 -19.74 -25.02 -15.10
CA ASP A 293 -20.38 -25.68 -13.95
C ASP A 293 -19.49 -25.55 -12.70
N VAL A 294 -20.04 -25.85 -11.53
CA VAL A 294 -19.34 -25.62 -10.26
C VAL A 294 -18.11 -26.51 -10.06
N TYR A 295 -18.11 -27.73 -10.58
CA TYR A 295 -16.96 -28.62 -10.51
C TYR A 295 -15.82 -28.11 -11.40
N SER A 296 -16.16 -27.67 -12.62
CA SER A 296 -15.19 -27.03 -13.53
C SER A 296 -14.62 -25.73 -12.96
N LEU A 297 -15.44 -24.92 -12.29
CA LEU A 297 -14.98 -23.71 -11.61
C LEU A 297 -14.00 -24.08 -10.48
N TYR A 298 -14.42 -24.95 -9.57
CA TYR A 298 -13.61 -25.35 -8.42
C TYR A 298 -12.30 -26.04 -8.83
N GLY A 299 -12.32 -26.84 -9.90
CA GLY A 299 -11.11 -27.42 -10.50
C GLY A 299 -10.12 -26.35 -10.98
N LYS A 300 -10.60 -25.25 -11.59
CA LYS A 300 -9.73 -24.12 -11.98
C LYS A 300 -9.19 -23.34 -10.79
N LEU A 301 -9.98 -23.18 -9.72
CA LEU A 301 -9.53 -22.55 -8.48
C LEU A 301 -8.46 -23.41 -7.77
N THR A 302 -8.60 -24.74 -7.81
CA THR A 302 -7.58 -25.67 -7.31
C THR A 302 -6.29 -25.60 -8.14
N GLN A 303 -6.40 -25.50 -9.47
CA GLN A 303 -5.22 -25.26 -10.32
C GLN A 303 -4.58 -23.88 -10.06
N PHE A 304 -5.36 -22.89 -9.66
CA PHE A 304 -4.84 -21.59 -9.24
C PHE A 304 -4.00 -21.74 -7.96
N ASP A 305 -4.50 -22.46 -6.95
CA ASP A 305 -3.76 -22.77 -5.73
C ASP A 305 -2.41 -23.46 -6.01
N GLU A 306 -2.40 -24.46 -6.90
CA GLU A 306 -1.16 -25.14 -7.31
C GLU A 306 -0.13 -24.18 -7.92
N ARG A 307 -0.58 -23.21 -8.73
CA ARG A 307 0.31 -22.21 -9.36
C ARG A 307 0.88 -21.23 -8.34
N ILE A 308 0.09 -20.87 -7.32
CA ILE A 308 0.52 -20.03 -6.20
C ILE A 308 1.48 -20.80 -5.27
N GLY A 309 1.24 -22.10 -5.12
CA GLY A 309 2.06 -23.00 -4.30
C GLY A 309 1.60 -23.07 -2.84
N HIS A 310 0.31 -22.82 -2.56
CA HIS A 310 -0.34 -23.19 -1.30
C HIS A 310 -1.84 -23.39 -1.52
N ARG A 311 -2.46 -24.19 -0.66
CA ARG A 311 -3.91 -24.46 -0.70
C ARG A 311 -4.70 -23.22 -0.26
N PHE A 312 -5.92 -23.13 -0.76
CA PHE A 312 -6.87 -22.07 -0.42
C PHE A 312 -6.35 -20.66 -0.75
N ALA A 313 -5.43 -20.56 -1.72
CA ALA A 313 -4.90 -19.29 -2.18
C ALA A 313 -5.99 -18.47 -2.86
N TRP A 314 -6.78 -19.10 -3.74
CA TRP A 314 -7.84 -18.41 -4.49
C TRP A 314 -8.76 -17.57 -3.61
N TYR A 315 -9.00 -17.97 -2.35
CA TYR A 315 -9.77 -17.20 -1.38
C TYR A 315 -9.12 -15.84 -1.10
N PHE A 316 -7.86 -15.82 -0.65
CA PHE A 316 -7.15 -14.59 -0.31
C PHE A 316 -6.92 -13.68 -1.53
N TYR A 317 -6.71 -14.26 -2.72
CA TYR A 317 -6.63 -13.48 -3.96
C TYR A 317 -7.99 -12.95 -4.44
N GLY A 318 -9.07 -13.60 -4.03
CA GLY A 318 -10.44 -13.19 -4.31
C GLY A 318 -10.90 -12.01 -3.45
N LEU A 319 -10.31 -11.81 -2.27
CA LEU A 319 -10.65 -10.69 -1.37
C LEU A 319 -10.45 -9.31 -2.01
N HIS A 320 -9.56 -9.18 -2.99
CA HIS A 320 -9.30 -7.92 -3.73
C HIS A 320 -9.90 -7.89 -5.14
N GLY A 321 -10.56 -8.94 -5.62
CA GLY A 321 -11.25 -8.92 -6.92
C GLY A 321 -10.36 -8.85 -8.18
N ASN A 322 -9.02 -8.95 -8.07
CA ASN A 322 -8.12 -8.73 -9.22
C ASN A 322 -7.86 -10.00 -10.04
N LEU A 323 -7.52 -11.12 -9.39
CA LEU A 323 -7.22 -12.39 -10.06
C LEU A 323 -8.39 -13.37 -9.99
N ILE A 324 -9.12 -13.32 -8.90
CA ILE A 324 -10.33 -14.10 -8.60
C ILE A 324 -11.41 -13.06 -8.23
N LEU A 325 -12.64 -13.27 -8.70
CA LEU A 325 -13.76 -12.37 -8.42
C LEU A 325 -14.61 -12.90 -7.26
N SER A 326 -15.25 -12.02 -6.48
CA SER A 326 -16.14 -12.41 -5.38
C SER A 326 -17.24 -13.37 -5.83
N GLY A 327 -17.85 -13.13 -6.99
CA GLY A 327 -18.87 -14.03 -7.56
C GLY A 327 -18.36 -15.44 -7.87
N GLN A 328 -17.05 -15.66 -7.98
CA GLN A 328 -16.49 -17.01 -8.08
C GLN A 328 -16.44 -17.69 -6.71
N MET A 329 -16.16 -16.92 -5.66
CA MET A 329 -16.12 -17.40 -4.27
C MET A 329 -17.54 -17.69 -3.74
N GLU A 330 -18.50 -16.81 -4.02
CA GLU A 330 -19.93 -16.99 -3.70
C GLU A 330 -20.45 -18.32 -4.26
N ARG A 331 -20.18 -18.60 -5.54
CA ARG A 331 -20.59 -19.86 -6.17
C ARG A 331 -19.97 -21.11 -5.54
N VAL A 332 -18.74 -21.00 -5.00
CA VAL A 332 -18.12 -22.11 -4.26
C VAL A 332 -18.77 -22.27 -2.89
N LEU A 333 -19.10 -21.17 -2.21
CA LEU A 333 -19.80 -21.19 -0.94
C LEU A 333 -21.19 -21.84 -1.07
N GLU A 334 -22.00 -21.38 -2.02
CA GLU A 334 -23.33 -21.95 -2.31
C GLU A 334 -23.25 -23.45 -2.61
N ALA A 335 -22.26 -23.87 -3.41
CA ALA A 335 -22.07 -25.27 -3.74
C ALA A 335 -21.55 -26.11 -2.57
N ALA A 336 -20.76 -25.51 -1.67
CA ALA A 336 -20.36 -26.19 -0.43
C ALA A 336 -21.56 -26.38 0.51
N GLU A 337 -22.43 -25.39 0.64
CA GLU A 337 -23.67 -25.48 1.43
C GLU A 337 -24.68 -26.47 0.85
N ALA A 338 -24.73 -26.58 -0.49
CA ALA A 338 -25.52 -27.59 -1.19
C ALA A 338 -24.89 -29.00 -1.17
N GLY A 339 -23.72 -29.18 -0.58
CA GLY A 339 -23.00 -30.47 -0.54
C GLY A 339 -22.42 -30.92 -1.88
N LEU A 340 -22.34 -30.04 -2.87
CA LEU A 340 -21.79 -30.32 -4.20
C LEU A 340 -20.25 -30.24 -4.21
N ILE A 341 -19.68 -29.32 -3.42
CA ILE A 341 -18.23 -29.17 -3.24
C ILE A 341 -17.86 -29.46 -1.79
N VAL A 342 -16.84 -30.27 -1.57
CA VAL A 342 -16.33 -30.56 -0.22
C VAL A 342 -15.02 -29.81 -0.03
N LEU A 343 -15.06 -28.80 0.83
CA LEU A 343 -13.87 -28.10 1.34
C LEU A 343 -13.41 -28.77 2.64
N PRO A 344 -12.11 -28.66 3.00
CA PRO A 344 -11.71 -28.87 4.38
C PRO A 344 -12.56 -28.00 5.32
N GLU A 345 -13.02 -28.56 6.44
CA GLU A 345 -13.97 -27.90 7.35
C GLU A 345 -13.50 -26.51 7.80
N HIS A 346 -12.20 -26.34 8.04
CA HIS A 346 -11.63 -25.06 8.45
C HIS A 346 -11.66 -24.01 7.32
N ASP A 347 -11.43 -24.40 6.07
CA ASP A 347 -11.52 -23.51 4.90
C ASP A 347 -12.98 -23.13 4.63
N TYR A 348 -13.92 -24.08 4.77
CA TYR A 348 -15.34 -23.79 4.68
C TYR A 348 -15.77 -22.74 5.72
N ARG A 349 -15.31 -22.86 6.97
CA ARG A 349 -15.62 -21.86 8.02
C ARG A 349 -15.09 -20.48 7.69
N VAL A 350 -13.89 -20.38 7.11
CA VAL A 350 -13.30 -19.10 6.66
C VAL A 350 -14.15 -18.52 5.52
N LEU A 351 -14.50 -19.32 4.52
CA LEU A 351 -15.34 -18.90 3.39
C LEU A 351 -16.75 -18.49 3.83
N ARG A 352 -17.34 -19.20 4.79
CA ARG A 352 -18.66 -18.90 5.34
C ARG A 352 -18.67 -17.56 6.08
N ARG A 353 -17.70 -17.32 6.97
CA ARG A 353 -17.54 -16.00 7.62
C ARG A 353 -17.41 -14.87 6.61
N TRP A 354 -16.76 -15.15 5.47
CA TRP A 354 -16.69 -14.21 4.35
C TRP A 354 -18.03 -13.98 3.66
N GLY A 355 -18.86 -15.01 3.48
CA GLY A 355 -20.23 -14.83 3.00
C GLY A 355 -21.09 -13.99 3.94
N ASP A 356 -20.94 -14.18 5.26
CA ASP A 356 -21.70 -13.47 6.29
C ASP A 356 -21.28 -11.99 6.44
N ASP A 357 -19.99 -11.71 6.27
CA ASP A 357 -19.39 -10.38 6.35
C ASP A 357 -18.28 -10.27 5.29
N GLN A 358 -18.51 -9.58 4.18
CA GLN A 358 -17.51 -9.44 3.13
C GLN A 358 -16.44 -8.39 3.48
N TYR A 359 -15.20 -8.59 3.01
CA TYR A 359 -14.16 -7.55 3.09
C TYR A 359 -14.53 -6.39 2.17
N GLY A 360 -14.39 -5.15 2.65
CA GLY A 360 -14.55 -3.93 1.85
C GLY A 360 -13.20 -3.24 1.69
N PHE A 361 -12.35 -3.78 0.81
CA PHE A 361 -11.07 -3.18 0.43
C PHE A 361 -11.21 -2.11 -0.65
#